data_AF-A0A2X4TZ91-F1
#
_entry.id   AF-A0A2X4TZ91-F1
#
_cell.length_a   1.000
_cell.length_b   1.000
_cell.length_c   1.000
_cell.angle_alpha   90.00
_cell.angle_beta   90.00
_cell.angle_gamma   90.00
#
_symmetry.space_group_name_H-M   'P 1'
#
loop_
_entity.id
_entity.type
_entity.pdbx_description
1 polymer ?
#
loop_
_entity_poly.entity_id
_entity_poly.type
_entity_poly.pdbx_seq_one_letter_code
_entity_poly.pdbx_strand_id
1 'polypeptide(L)'
;MINAGELPPANQVLADIMLSYWPAADWQPLLPAGWRLEDRPEVRRLYDDRGATISEIRYQQANGQRNLLSITQFAFHYRITIQNLGSE
;
A
#
# COMPACT_ATOMS: atom_id res chain seq x y z
N MET A 1 2.46 31.34 2.77
CA MET A 1 1.24 30.55 3.09
C MET A 1 1.35 29.25 2.33
N ILE A 2 1.36 28.12 3.03
CA ILE A 2 1.36 26.79 2.41
C ILE A 2 -0.11 26.45 2.13
N ASN A 3 -0.49 26.16 0.88
CA ASN A 3 -1.84 25.71 0.54
C ASN A 3 -2.07 24.33 1.18
N ALA A 4 -3.00 24.25 2.12
CA ALA A 4 -3.44 23.01 2.77
C ALA A 4 -4.35 22.15 1.86
N GLY A 5 -4.10 22.17 0.55
CA GLY A 5 -4.71 21.25 -0.40
C GLY A 5 -3.84 20.00 -0.52
N GLU A 6 -4.46 18.83 -0.44
CA GLU A 6 -3.91 17.53 -0.83
C GLU A 6 -3.02 16.78 0.17
N LEU A 7 -3.24 16.93 1.48
CA LEU A 7 -2.90 15.81 2.37
C LEU A 7 -3.89 14.66 2.11
N PRO A 8 -3.42 13.42 1.93
CA PRO A 8 -4.31 12.30 1.70
C PRO A 8 -5.25 12.09 2.89
N PRO A 9 -6.48 11.58 2.65
CA PRO A 9 -7.42 11.28 3.74
C PRO A 9 -6.76 10.37 4.78
N ALA A 10 -6.81 10.73 6.06
CA ALA A 10 -6.10 9.99 7.11
C ALA A 10 -6.56 8.52 7.22
N ASN A 11 -7.85 8.27 6.99
CA ASN A 11 -8.42 6.92 6.89
C ASN A 11 -7.84 6.13 5.71
N GLN A 12 -7.60 6.77 4.57
CA GLN A 12 -6.97 6.14 3.41
C GLN A 12 -5.52 5.80 3.68
N VAL A 13 -4.76 6.72 4.29
CA VAL A 13 -3.37 6.46 4.69
C VAL A 13 -3.31 5.27 5.65
N LEU A 14 -4.18 5.23 6.65
CA LEU A 14 -4.25 4.11 7.59
C LEU A 14 -4.60 2.79 6.88
N ALA A 15 -5.59 2.80 5.97
CA ALA A 15 -5.97 1.63 5.21
C ALA A 15 -4.82 1.10 4.34
N ASP A 16 -4.09 1.99 3.67
CA ASP A 16 -2.92 1.64 2.86
C ASP A 16 -1.80 1.00 3.71
N ILE A 17 -1.56 1.55 4.90
CA ILE A 17 -0.60 0.99 5.86
C ILE A 17 -1.07 -0.39 6.34
N MET A 18 -2.33 -0.55 6.72
CA MET A 18 -2.85 -1.86 7.13
C MET A 18 -2.80 -2.89 5.99
N LEU A 19 -3.17 -2.49 4.76
CA LEU A 19 -3.08 -3.35 3.59
C LEU A 19 -1.64 -3.78 3.30
N SER A 20 -0.63 -3.01 3.71
CA SER A 20 0.77 -3.35 3.53
C SER A 20 1.29 -4.42 4.50
N TYR A 21 0.73 -4.53 5.71
CA TYR A 21 1.24 -5.43 6.76
C TYR A 21 0.47 -6.74 6.89
N TRP A 22 -0.84 -6.74 6.68
CA TRP A 22 -1.67 -7.91 6.93
C TRP A 22 -1.66 -8.92 5.78
N PRO A 23 -1.93 -10.21 6.03
CA PRO A 23 -2.02 -11.22 4.98
C PRO A 23 -3.06 -10.88 3.90
N ALA A 24 -2.72 -11.15 2.64
CA ALA A 24 -3.62 -10.87 1.51
C ALA A 24 -4.95 -11.65 1.62
N ALA A 25 -4.91 -12.86 2.18
CA ALA A 25 -6.08 -13.71 2.38
C ALA A 25 -7.12 -13.10 3.34
N ASP A 26 -6.68 -12.32 4.33
CA ASP A 26 -7.57 -11.67 5.30
C ASP A 26 -8.27 -10.45 4.67
N TRP A 27 -7.62 -9.81 3.68
CA TRP A 27 -8.13 -8.62 3.02
C TRP A 27 -8.99 -8.91 1.81
N GLN A 28 -8.67 -9.93 1.02
CA GLN A 28 -9.39 -10.27 -0.20
C GLN A 28 -10.92 -10.39 -0.05
N PRO A 29 -11.50 -10.96 1.03
CA PRO A 29 -12.96 -11.01 1.21
C PRO A 29 -13.60 -9.67 1.60
N LEU A 30 -12.81 -8.70 2.06
CA LEU A 30 -13.28 -7.37 2.49
C LEU A 30 -13.27 -6.34 1.34
N LEU A 31 -12.69 -6.70 0.19
CA LEU A 31 -12.61 -5.80 -0.95
C LEU A 31 -13.98 -5.64 -1.62
N PRO A 32 -14.22 -4.48 -2.28
CA PRO A 32 -15.41 -4.32 -3.12
C PRO A 32 -15.50 -5.40 -4.21
N ALA A 33 -16.73 -5.65 -4.69
CA ALA A 33 -16.94 -6.65 -5.73
C ALA A 33 -16.07 -6.36 -6.97
N GLY A 34 -15.43 -7.40 -7.50
CA GLY A 34 -14.53 -7.31 -8.66
C GLY A 34 -13.11 -6.84 -8.35
N TRP A 35 -12.84 -6.29 -7.16
CA TRP A 35 -11.49 -5.87 -6.78
C TRP A 35 -10.61 -7.07 -6.46
N ARG A 36 -9.32 -6.93 -6.76
CA ARG A 36 -8.34 -8.03 -6.64
C ARG A 36 -7.07 -7.57 -5.99
N LEU A 37 -6.58 -8.35 -5.02
CA LEU A 37 -5.27 -8.18 -4.43
C LEU A 37 -4.31 -9.22 -4.98
N GLU A 38 -3.23 -8.77 -5.61
CA GLU A 38 -2.14 -9.63 -6.06
C GLU A 38 -0.95 -9.45 -5.13
N ASP A 39 -0.52 -10.54 -4.49
CA ASP A 39 0.60 -10.50 -3.54
C ASP A 39 1.75 -11.38 -4.02
N ARG A 40 2.91 -10.75 -4.25
CA ARG A 40 4.18 -11.38 -4.62
C ARG A 40 5.24 -11.00 -3.59
N PRO A 41 6.37 -11.73 -3.49
CA PRO A 41 7.38 -11.45 -2.46
C PRO A 41 7.83 -9.97 -2.36
N GLU A 42 8.06 -9.30 -3.48
CA GLU A 42 8.58 -7.92 -3.49
C GLU A 42 7.51 -6.85 -3.74
N VAL A 43 6.32 -7.26 -4.19
CA VAL A 43 5.29 -6.31 -4.60
C VAL A 43 3.89 -6.83 -4.30
N ARG A 44 3.03 -5.95 -3.81
CA ARG A 44 1.60 -6.18 -3.70
C ARG A 44 0.86 -5.11 -4.51
N ARG A 45 -0.14 -5.52 -5.28
CA ARG A 45 -0.95 -4.61 -6.11
C ARG A 45 -2.43 -4.80 -5.85
N LEU A 46 -3.12 -3.68 -5.65
CA LEU A 46 -4.57 -3.64 -5.58
C LEU A 46 -5.12 -3.16 -6.91
N TYR A 47 -6.06 -3.91 -7.45
CA TYR A 47 -6.75 -3.58 -8.70
C TYR A 47 -8.23 -3.33 -8.42
N ASP A 48 -8.80 -2.36 -9.12
CA ASP A 48 -10.25 -2.17 -9.16
C ASP A 48 -10.94 -3.24 -10.03
N ASP A 49 -12.27 -3.13 -10.13
CA ASP A 49 -13.15 -3.99 -10.91
C ASP A 49 -12.92 -3.92 -12.44
N ARG A 50 -12.17 -2.91 -12.90
CA ARG A 50 -11.76 -2.73 -14.31
C ARG A 50 -10.32 -3.16 -14.56
N GLY A 51 -9.62 -3.64 -13.54
CA GLY A 51 -8.22 -4.03 -13.62
C GLY A 51 -7.24 -2.86 -13.60
N ALA A 52 -7.68 -1.64 -13.26
CA ALA A 52 -6.78 -0.52 -13.05
C ALA A 52 -6.06 -0.66 -11.72
N THR A 53 -4.75 -0.34 -11.69
CA THR A 53 -3.97 -0.39 -10.45
C THR A 53 -4.34 0.78 -9.56
N ILE A 54 -4.93 0.50 -8.39
CA ILE A 54 -5.31 1.48 -7.39
C ILE A 54 -4.12 1.80 -6.49
N SER A 55 -3.40 0.77 -6.02
CA SER A 55 -2.18 0.95 -5.24
C SER A 55 -1.12 -0.10 -5.54
N GLU A 56 0.15 0.30 -5.41
CA GLU A 56 1.31 -0.59 -5.47
C GLU A 56 2.13 -0.44 -4.19
N ILE A 57 2.37 -1.56 -3.52
CA ILE A 57 3.15 -1.64 -2.29
C ILE A 57 4.43 -2.40 -2.60
N ARG A 58 5.57 -1.79 -2.31
CA ARG A 58 6.90 -2.36 -2.59
C ARG A 58 7.60 -2.74 -1.31
N TYR A 59 8.31 -3.85 -1.38
CA TYR A 59 8.99 -4.43 -0.25
C TYR A 59 10.39 -4.90 -0.63
N GLN A 60 11.27 -4.91 0.35
CA GLN A 60 12.60 -5.51 0.28
C GLN A 60 12.59 -6.85 1.02
N GLN A 61 13.17 -7.87 0.42
CA GLN A 61 13.44 -9.12 1.11
C GLN A 61 14.76 -8.98 1.88
N ALA A 62 14.71 -9.17 3.20
CA ALA A 62 15.88 -9.15 4.07
C ALA A 62 15.71 -10.19 5.18
N ASN A 63 16.69 -11.07 5.36
CA ASN A 63 16.72 -12.08 6.43
C ASN A 63 15.44 -12.96 6.50
N GLY A 64 14.84 -13.28 5.35
CA GLY A 64 13.59 -14.05 5.30
C GLY A 64 12.34 -13.26 5.72
N GLN A 65 12.48 -11.96 5.98
CA GLN A 65 11.39 -11.04 6.25
C GLN A 65 11.19 -10.05 5.10
N ARG A 66 9.95 -9.59 4.97
CA ARG A 66 9.52 -8.63 3.96
C ARG A 66 9.42 -7.25 4.62
N ASN A 67 10.35 -6.35 4.30
CA ASN A 67 10.38 -4.98 4.82
C ASN A 67 9.65 -4.03 3.87
N LEU A 68 8.72 -3.24 4.38
CA LEU A 68 7.99 -2.24 3.61
C LEU A 68 8.93 -1.11 3.16
N LEU A 69 8.96 -0.82 1.85
CA LEU A 69 9.73 0.28 1.28
C LEU A 69 8.84 1.47 0.94
N SER A 70 7.72 1.22 0.25
CA SER A 70 6.83 2.29 -0.18
C SER A 70 5.44 1.80 -0.50
N ILE A 71 4.49 2.73 -0.45
CA ILE A 71 3.13 2.56 -0.97
C ILE A 71 2.90 3.70 -1.96
N THR A 72 2.50 3.38 -3.19
CA THR A 72 2.06 4.36 -4.19
C THR A 72 0.56 4.24 -4.36
N GLN A 73 -0.16 5.33 -4.15
CA GLN A 73 -1.61 5.42 -4.30
C GLN A 73 -1.94 6.19 -5.59
N PHE A 74 -2.48 5.51 -6.60
CA PHE A 74 -2.71 6.08 -7.93
C PHE A 74 -4.00 6.89 -8.06
N ALA A 75 -5.05 6.54 -7.30
CA ALA A 75 -6.34 7.26 -7.27
C ALA A 75 -6.30 8.58 -6.48
N PHE A 76 -5.42 8.66 -5.49
CA PHE A 76 -5.23 9.83 -4.62
C PHE A 76 -3.88 10.54 -4.85
N HIS A 77 -3.10 10.09 -5.82
CA HIS A 77 -1.88 10.74 -6.31
C HIS A 77 -0.80 11.02 -5.25
N TYR A 78 -0.56 10.08 -4.33
CA TYR A 78 0.51 10.21 -3.34
C TYR A 78 1.39 8.96 -3.22
N ARG A 79 2.52 9.14 -2.54
CA ARG A 79 3.44 8.07 -2.18
C ARG A 79 3.85 8.20 -0.71
N ILE A 80 3.80 7.07 0.00
CA ILE A 80 4.40 6.90 1.32
C ILE A 80 5.74 6.18 1.11
N THR A 81 6.81 6.72 1.69
CA THR A 81 8.11 6.05 1.77
C THR A 81 8.41 5.71 3.23
N ILE A 82 8.87 4.50 3.48
CA ILE A 82 9.28 4.06 4.81
C ILE A 82 10.79 4.07 4.86
N GLN A 83 11.34 4.87 5.78
CA GLN A 83 12.74 4.84 6.13
C GLN A 83 12.84 4.27 7.53
N ASN A 84 13.43 3.08 7.65
CA ASN A 84 13.74 2.52 8.94
C ASN A 84 15.07 3.14 9.39
N LEU A 85 14.99 4.05 10.35
CA LEU A 85 16.17 4.63 10.99
C LEU A 85 16.72 3.57 11.94
N GLY A 86 17.47 2.61 11.41
CA GLY A 86 18.22 1.67 12.24
C GLY A 86 19.11 2.46 13.19
N SER A 87 19.04 2.12 14.48
CA SER A 87 19.99 2.55 15.50
C SER A 87 21.38 2.17 15.03
N GLU A 88 22.28 3.13 14.89
CA GLU A 88 23.73 2.85 14.79
C GLU A 88 24.22 2.06 16.01
#